data_AF-A0AAN5KTU4-F1
#
_entry.id   AF-A0AAN5KTU4-F1
#
_cell.length_a   1.000
_cell.length_b   1.000
_cell.length_c   1.000
_cell.angle_alpha   90.00
_cell.angle_beta   90.00
_cell.angle_gamma   90.00
#
_symmetry.space_group_name_H-M   'P 1'
#
loop_
_entity.id
_entity.type
_entity.pdbx_description
1 polymer ?
#
loop_
_entity_poly.entity_id
_entity_poly.type
_entity_poly.pdbx_seq_one_letter_code
_entity_poly.pdbx_strand_id
1 'polypeptide(L)'
;MSFLPTTIYSVILFFFSEIIFADENAWLQDTDCKIMSSNGLQINIGSGSLISSICDRDGSAITCSHTTNDSSKFNGKPSTITNYTELKLNNEFSIWVATSHEGMIVLDIKNKRYSVTSTHLLPEGLLNKNCIGKIKEFFDK
;
A
#
# COMPACT_ATOMS: atom_id res chain seq x y z
N MET A 1 -3.09 -29.10 -54.25
CA MET A 1 -3.41 -29.46 -52.85
C MET A 1 -2.11 -29.55 -52.07
N SER A 2 -1.67 -28.43 -51.51
CA SER A 2 -0.51 -28.34 -50.62
C SER A 2 -1.01 -28.39 -49.18
N PHE A 3 -0.85 -29.54 -48.52
CA PHE A 3 -1.04 -29.67 -47.08
C PHE A 3 0.15 -29.00 -46.40
N LEU A 4 -0.05 -27.76 -45.94
CA LEU A 4 0.85 -27.11 -45.00
C LEU A 4 0.77 -27.86 -43.65
N PRO A 5 1.91 -28.13 -42.99
CA PRO A 5 1.96 -28.97 -41.81
C PRO A 5 1.38 -28.23 -40.60
N THR A 6 0.35 -28.84 -39.99
CA THR A 6 -0.37 -28.43 -38.79
C THR A 6 0.51 -28.26 -37.54
N THR A 7 1.78 -28.61 -37.60
CA THR A 7 2.74 -28.53 -36.49
C THR A 7 3.21 -27.11 -36.18
N ILE A 8 3.12 -26.16 -37.11
CA ILE A 8 3.58 -24.79 -36.86
C ILE A 8 2.60 -24.01 -35.95
N TYR A 9 1.31 -24.34 -35.98
CA TYR A 9 0.30 -23.66 -35.16
C TYR A 9 0.37 -24.02 -33.67
N SER A 10 0.90 -25.18 -33.31
CA SER A 10 0.94 -25.64 -31.91
C SER A 10 2.07 -25.02 -31.08
N VAL A 11 3.11 -24.48 -31.73
CA VAL A 11 4.25 -23.86 -31.03
C VAL A 11 3.98 -22.41 -30.66
N ILE A 12 3.15 -21.70 -31.44
CA ILE A 12 2.79 -20.30 -31.16
C ILE A 12 1.79 -20.21 -29.99
N LEU A 13 0.98 -21.24 -29.75
CA LEU A 13 0.07 -21.29 -28.60
C LEU A 13 0.76 -21.56 -27.26
N PHE A 14 2.01 -22.05 -27.25
CA PHE A 14 2.82 -22.17 -26.02
C PHE A 14 3.48 -20.85 -25.60
N PHE A 15 3.45 -19.81 -26.45
CA PHE A 15 3.90 -18.47 -26.07
C PHE A 15 2.81 -17.63 -25.39
N PHE A 16 1.59 -18.17 -25.23
CA PHE A 16 0.67 -17.74 -24.17
C PHE A 16 1.03 -18.43 -22.85
N SER A 17 2.32 -18.45 -22.50
CA SER A 17 2.67 -18.40 -21.08
C SER A 17 2.11 -17.08 -20.61
N GLU A 18 0.95 -17.11 -19.97
CA GLU A 18 0.44 -16.01 -19.20
C GLU A 18 1.57 -15.59 -18.26
N ILE A 19 2.29 -14.54 -18.63
CA ILE A 19 3.06 -13.77 -17.67
C ILE A 19 1.99 -13.06 -16.87
N ILE A 20 1.38 -13.81 -15.94
CA ILE A 20 0.67 -13.25 -14.81
C ILE A 20 1.77 -12.54 -14.04
N PHE A 21 2.00 -11.27 -14.37
CA PHE A 21 2.68 -10.37 -13.48
C PHE A 21 1.78 -10.33 -12.24
N ALA A 22 2.10 -11.14 -11.24
CA ALA A 22 1.56 -10.95 -9.91
C ALA A 22 1.90 -9.50 -9.56
N ASP A 23 0.87 -8.68 -9.40
CA ASP A 23 1.07 -7.29 -9.02
C ASP A 23 1.64 -7.31 -7.60
N GLU A 24 2.94 -7.02 -7.45
CA GLU A 24 3.64 -6.96 -6.16
C GLU A 24 3.28 -5.67 -5.42
N ASN A 25 2.02 -5.25 -5.54
CA ASN A 25 1.46 -4.04 -4.99
C ASN A 25 0.29 -4.35 -4.05
N ALA A 26 0.19 -3.57 -2.99
CA ALA A 26 -0.97 -3.53 -2.11
C ALA A 26 -1.58 -2.14 -2.15
N TRP A 27 -2.89 -2.06 -2.44
CA TRP A 27 -3.60 -0.80 -2.47
C TRP A 27 -4.48 -0.65 -1.22
N LEU A 28 -4.12 0.32 -0.38
CA LEU A 28 -4.80 0.69 0.85
C LEU A 28 -5.59 1.98 0.62
N GLN A 29 -6.89 1.99 0.95
CA GLN A 29 -7.73 3.19 0.84
C GLN A 29 -8.25 3.61 2.22
N ASP A 30 -7.83 4.77 2.72
CA ASP A 30 -8.35 5.32 3.97
C ASP A 30 -9.87 5.54 3.87
N THR A 31 -10.58 5.22 4.95
CA THR A 31 -12.02 5.46 5.10
C THR A 31 -12.34 6.43 6.21
N ASP A 32 -11.52 6.48 7.26
CA ASP A 32 -11.59 7.45 8.34
C ASP A 32 -10.19 7.68 8.89
N CYS A 33 -9.82 8.94 9.06
CA CYS A 33 -8.53 9.36 9.60
C CYS A 33 -8.72 10.43 10.67
N LYS A 34 -8.02 10.27 11.78
CA LYS A 34 -7.87 11.27 12.83
C LYS A 34 -6.40 11.69 12.93
N ILE A 35 -6.17 12.99 12.89
CA ILE A 35 -4.84 13.59 12.98
C ILE A 35 -4.86 14.56 14.16
N MET A 36 -3.90 14.41 15.06
CA MET A 36 -3.71 15.32 16.19
C MET A 36 -2.31 15.89 16.10
N SER A 37 -2.20 17.23 16.06
CA SER A 37 -0.92 17.92 16.15
C SER A 37 -0.86 18.79 17.40
N SER A 38 0.30 18.86 18.03
CA SER A 38 0.53 19.68 19.22
C SER A 38 1.93 20.27 19.23
N ASN A 39 2.05 21.55 19.57
CA ASN A 39 3.32 22.26 19.65
C ASN A 39 3.66 22.72 21.09
N GLY A 40 3.00 22.15 22.09
CA GLY A 40 3.16 22.52 23.51
C GLY A 40 2.32 23.73 23.96
N LEU A 41 1.83 24.56 23.05
CA LEU A 41 0.94 25.70 23.35
C LEU A 41 -0.50 25.48 22.89
N GLN A 42 -0.69 24.69 21.83
CA GLN A 42 -1.98 24.40 21.24
C GLN A 42 -2.06 22.94 20.79
N ILE A 43 -3.26 22.37 20.84
CA ILE A 43 -3.60 21.06 20.28
C ILE A 43 -4.60 21.28 19.16
N ASN A 44 -4.27 20.82 17.96
CA ASN A 44 -5.15 20.84 16.80
C ASN A 44 -5.58 19.41 16.47
N ILE A 45 -6.88 19.20 16.30
CA ILE A 45 -7.44 17.90 15.92
C ILE A 45 -8.15 18.08 14.58
N GLY A 46 -7.71 17.30 13.60
CA GLY A 46 -8.33 17.17 12.29
C GLY A 46 -8.93 15.78 12.09
N SER A 47 -10.00 15.71 11.31
CA SER A 47 -10.60 14.46 10.85
C SER A 47 -11.00 14.57 9.39
N GLY A 48 -10.87 13.48 8.64
CA GLY A 48 -11.18 13.45 7.20
C GLY A 48 -10.86 12.10 6.58
N SER A 49 -11.03 11.95 5.27
CA SER A 49 -10.79 10.67 4.57
C SER A 49 -10.60 10.83 3.06
N LEU A 50 -9.92 9.82 2.47
CA LEU A 50 -9.58 9.55 1.06
C LEU A 50 -8.11 9.81 0.65
N ILE A 51 -7.18 9.58 1.57
CA ILE A 51 -5.79 9.28 1.20
C ILE A 51 -5.73 7.80 0.80
N SER A 52 -5.17 7.50 -0.37
CA SER A 52 -4.85 6.13 -0.76
C SER A 52 -3.35 5.92 -0.65
N SER A 53 -2.94 4.71 -0.29
CA SER A 53 -1.56 4.29 -0.33
C SER A 53 -1.40 3.12 -1.29
N ILE A 54 -0.44 3.22 -2.21
CA ILE A 54 0.01 2.08 -3.02
C ILE A 54 1.35 1.66 -2.47
N CYS A 55 1.45 0.41 -2.05
CA CYS A 55 2.61 -0.14 -1.36
C CYS A 55 3.23 -1.26 -2.18
N ASP A 56 4.49 -1.09 -2.56
CA ASP A 56 5.26 -2.08 -3.30
C ASP A 56 6.05 -2.93 -2.29
N ARG A 57 6.15 -4.24 -2.51
CA ARG A 57 6.93 -5.14 -1.66
C ARG A 57 8.17 -5.65 -2.38
N ASP A 58 9.32 -5.59 -1.70
CA ASP A 58 10.56 -6.26 -2.08
C ASP A 58 11.05 -7.08 -0.88
N GLY A 59 10.79 -8.38 -0.90
CA GLY A 59 11.02 -9.26 0.25
C GLY A 59 10.24 -8.81 1.49
N SER A 60 10.95 -8.49 2.58
CA SER A 60 10.35 -7.95 3.81
C SER A 60 10.30 -6.42 3.85
N ALA A 61 10.84 -5.73 2.85
CA ALA A 61 10.78 -4.28 2.73
C ALA A 61 9.52 -3.87 1.97
N ILE A 62 8.81 -2.86 2.47
CA ILE A 62 7.56 -2.36 1.89
C ILE A 62 7.69 -0.85 1.73
N THR A 63 7.42 -0.36 0.52
CA THR A 63 7.50 1.06 0.20
C THR A 63 6.13 1.57 -0.16
N CYS A 64 5.53 2.41 0.68
CA CYS A 64 4.20 2.98 0.44
C CYS A 64 4.29 4.40 -0.09
N SER A 65 3.50 4.66 -1.13
CA SER A 65 3.28 5.97 -1.75
C SER A 65 1.88 6.48 -1.42
N HIS A 66 1.75 7.70 -0.90
CA HIS A 66 0.44 8.30 -0.60
C HIS A 66 -0.09 9.10 -1.80
N THR A 67 -1.40 9.06 -2.05
CA THR A 67 -2.13 9.84 -3.07
C THR A 67 -3.41 10.43 -2.48
N THR A 68 -3.82 11.60 -2.96
CA THR A 68 -5.11 12.24 -2.61
C THR A 68 -6.17 11.94 -3.68
N ASN A 69 -7.45 12.19 -3.33
CA ASN A 69 -8.68 11.93 -4.09
C ASN A 69 -8.66 12.14 -5.62
N ASP A 70 -7.79 13.01 -6.14
CA ASP A 70 -7.85 13.48 -7.53
C ASP A 70 -6.71 12.95 -8.43
N SER A 71 -5.86 12.01 -7.98
CA SER A 71 -4.70 11.63 -8.80
C SER A 71 -4.24 10.17 -8.70
N SER A 72 -4.16 9.54 -9.88
CA SER A 72 -2.95 8.79 -10.25
C SER A 72 -1.75 9.73 -10.05
N LYS A 73 -0.86 9.41 -9.10
CA LYS A 73 0.44 10.08 -8.86
C LYS A 73 0.50 11.57 -9.28
N PHE A 74 0.35 12.54 -8.38
CA PHE A 74 0.60 13.96 -8.71
C PHE A 74 2.00 14.11 -9.36
N ASN A 75 2.05 14.45 -10.66
CA ASN A 75 3.27 14.48 -11.48
C ASN A 75 4.08 13.18 -11.55
N GLY A 76 3.44 12.00 -11.47
CA GLY A 76 4.14 10.72 -11.53
C GLY A 76 4.96 10.40 -10.26
N LYS A 77 4.81 11.19 -9.19
CA LYS A 77 5.51 11.02 -7.92
C LYS A 77 4.52 10.82 -6.75
N PRO A 78 4.83 9.94 -5.79
CA PRO A 78 4.11 9.84 -4.52
C PRO A 78 4.02 11.19 -3.81
N SER A 79 2.88 11.52 -3.18
CA SER A 79 2.77 12.75 -2.38
C SER A 79 3.68 12.70 -1.14
N THR A 80 3.94 11.49 -0.64
CA THR A 80 4.95 11.16 0.37
C THR A 80 5.33 9.69 0.19
N ILE A 81 6.59 9.33 0.40
CA ILE A 81 7.05 7.92 0.46
C ILE A 81 7.29 7.55 1.92
N THR A 82 6.83 6.37 2.33
CA THR A 82 7.08 5.83 3.65
C THR A 82 7.51 4.38 3.54
N ASN A 83 8.64 4.05 4.16
CA ASN A 83 9.18 2.71 4.15
C ASN A 83 8.79 1.98 5.43
N TYR A 84 8.44 0.71 5.28
CA TYR A 84 8.07 -0.20 6.34
C TYR A 84 8.86 -1.51 6.21
N THR A 85 8.97 -2.22 7.32
CA THR A 85 9.45 -3.60 7.38
C THR A 85 8.32 -4.51 7.82
N GLU A 86 8.12 -5.60 7.12
CA GLU A 86 7.18 -6.63 7.51
C GLU A 86 7.68 -7.39 8.75
N LEU A 87 6.88 -7.40 9.81
CA LEU A 87 7.16 -8.17 11.02
C LEU A 87 6.50 -9.55 11.00
N LYS A 88 5.33 -9.64 10.37
CA LYS A 88 4.54 -10.86 10.33
C LYS A 88 3.67 -10.89 9.08
N LEU A 89 3.56 -12.07 8.47
CA LEU A 89 2.63 -12.36 7.39
C LEU A 89 2.06 -13.76 7.55
N ASN A 90 0.73 -13.86 7.50
CA ASN A 90 0.02 -15.12 7.31
C ASN A 90 -1.23 -14.87 6.45
N ASN A 91 -2.12 -15.87 6.35
CA ASN A 91 -3.31 -15.78 5.48
C ASN A 91 -4.39 -14.84 6.04
N GLU A 92 -4.32 -14.45 7.31
CA GLU A 92 -5.32 -13.59 7.96
C GLU A 92 -4.81 -12.17 8.20
N PHE A 93 -3.53 -12.03 8.58
CA PHE A 93 -2.95 -10.75 8.98
C PHE A 93 -1.56 -10.52 8.41
N SER A 94 -1.24 -9.25 8.21
CA SER A 94 0.13 -8.78 8.00
C SER A 94 0.40 -7.53 8.85
N ILE A 95 1.58 -7.45 9.46
CA ILE A 95 1.96 -6.36 10.36
C ILE A 95 3.23 -5.72 9.81
N TRP A 96 3.17 -4.42 9.54
CA TRP A 96 4.26 -3.63 9.01
C TRP A 96 4.63 -2.54 9.99
N VAL A 97 5.93 -2.28 10.17
CA VAL A 97 6.42 -1.23 11.06
C VAL A 97 7.27 -0.26 10.29
N ALA A 98 7.04 1.04 10.52
CA ALA A 98 7.76 2.10 9.84
C ALA A 98 9.24 2.08 10.21
N THR A 99 10.11 2.37 9.25
CA THR A 99 11.56 2.33 9.46
C THR A 99 12.15 3.64 10.00
N SER A 100 11.43 4.75 9.86
CA SER A 100 11.94 6.11 10.14
C SER A 100 11.26 6.83 11.29
N HIS A 101 10.18 6.28 11.83
CA HIS A 101 9.37 6.89 12.88
C HIS A 101 8.57 5.81 13.61
N GLU A 102 7.92 6.18 14.72
CA GLU A 102 6.98 5.29 15.39
C GLU A 102 5.73 5.15 14.52
N GLY A 103 5.60 4.02 13.83
CA GLY A 103 4.44 3.78 12.98
C GLY A 103 4.21 2.30 12.73
N MET A 104 2.95 1.92 12.61
CA MET A 104 2.54 0.54 12.35
C MET A 104 1.33 0.52 11.43
N ILE A 105 1.35 -0.40 10.47
CA ILE A 105 0.19 -0.80 9.68
C ILE A 105 -0.16 -2.23 10.07
N VAL A 106 -1.42 -2.46 10.43
CA VAL A 106 -1.99 -3.79 10.63
C VAL A 106 -3.00 -4.03 9.53
N LEU A 107 -2.72 -5.04 8.71
CA LEU A 107 -3.60 -5.51 7.65
C LEU A 107 -4.39 -6.72 8.14
N ASP A 108 -5.70 -6.64 8.07
CA ASP A 108 -6.62 -7.76 8.16
C ASP A 108 -6.96 -8.20 6.73
N ILE A 109 -6.17 -9.14 6.21
CA ILE A 109 -6.23 -9.64 4.84
C ILE A 109 -7.58 -10.33 4.60
N LYS A 110 -8.04 -11.09 5.60
CA LYS A 110 -9.30 -11.85 5.56
C LYS A 110 -10.51 -10.94 5.40
N ASN A 111 -10.58 -9.87 6.19
CA ASN A 111 -11.70 -8.92 6.14
C ASN A 111 -11.46 -7.76 5.16
N LYS A 112 -10.31 -7.72 4.47
CA LYS A 112 -9.90 -6.65 3.54
C LYS A 112 -9.94 -5.27 4.19
N ARG A 113 -9.44 -5.18 5.42
CA ARG A 113 -9.36 -3.93 6.21
C ARG A 113 -7.95 -3.68 6.68
N TYR A 114 -7.63 -2.43 6.97
CA TYR A 114 -6.40 -2.10 7.65
C TYR A 114 -6.59 -1.00 8.70
N SER A 115 -5.62 -0.91 9.60
CA SER A 115 -5.42 0.21 10.49
C SER A 115 -3.99 0.67 10.40
N VAL A 116 -3.77 1.98 10.45
CA VAL A 116 -2.45 2.59 10.53
C VAL A 116 -2.41 3.55 11.71
N THR A 117 -1.30 3.51 12.44
CA THR A 117 -0.96 4.50 13.44
C THR A 117 0.44 5.01 13.16
N SER A 118 0.66 6.32 13.28
CA SER A 118 2.00 6.91 13.22
C SER A 118 2.13 8.13 14.10
N THR A 119 3.34 8.32 14.61
CA THR A 119 3.77 9.45 15.43
C THR A 119 5.03 10.03 14.83
N HIS A 120 5.01 11.32 14.52
CA HIS A 120 6.15 12.07 14.03
C HIS A 120 6.48 13.21 14.99
N LEU A 121 7.76 13.35 15.33
CA LEU A 121 8.28 14.54 15.99
C LEU A 121 8.82 15.47 14.90
N LEU A 122 8.11 16.57 14.66
CA LEU A 122 8.45 17.61 13.70
C LEU A 122 9.00 18.83 14.45
N PRO A 123 9.76 19.73 13.80
CA PRO A 123 10.23 20.97 14.42
C PRO A 123 9.11 21.81 15.05
N GLU A 124 7.93 21.79 14.43
CA GLU A 124 6.73 22.47 14.89
C GLU A 124 5.94 21.72 15.96
N GLY A 125 6.33 20.49 16.34
CA GLY A 125 5.70 19.73 17.41
C GLY A 125 5.45 18.25 17.12
N LEU A 126 4.58 17.63 17.91
CA LEU A 126 4.18 16.23 17.77
C LEU A 126 3.00 16.11 16.81
N LEU A 127 3.08 15.18 15.86
CA LEU A 127 2.00 14.81 14.96
C LEU A 127 1.65 13.33 15.15
N ASN A 128 0.42 13.05 15.58
CA ASN A 128 -0.14 11.71 15.68
C ASN A 128 -1.19 11.51 14.58
N LYS A 129 -1.11 10.39 13.87
CA LYS A 129 -2.07 9.95 12.86
C LYS A 129 -2.61 8.58 13.25
N ASN A 130 -3.93 8.42 13.17
CA ASN A 130 -4.60 7.13 13.28
C ASN A 130 -5.67 7.04 12.20
N CYS A 131 -5.55 6.05 11.31
CA CYS A 131 -6.52 5.82 10.26
C CYS A 131 -6.94 4.36 10.17
N ILE A 132 -8.12 4.17 9.60
CA ILE A 132 -8.65 2.88 9.20
C ILE A 132 -9.11 2.93 7.75
N GLY A 133 -9.02 1.80 7.07
CA GLY A 133 -9.38 1.74 5.67
C GLY A 133 -9.66 0.34 5.14
N LYS A 134 -9.76 0.28 3.81
CA LYS A 134 -9.98 -0.95 3.04
C LYS A 134 -8.72 -1.35 2.29
N ILE A 135 -8.50 -2.66 2.16
CA ILE A 135 -7.50 -3.24 1.28
C ILE A 135 -8.19 -3.54 -0.04
N LYS A 136 -7.83 -2.83 -1.11
CA LYS A 136 -8.38 -3.03 -2.46
C LYS A 136 -7.69 -4.17 -3.17
N GLU A 137 -6.37 -4.17 -3.09
CA GLU A 137 -5.50 -5.17 -3.68
C GLU A 137 -4.43 -5.51 -2.65
N PHE A 138 -3.98 -6.76 -2.68
CA PHE A 138 -2.94 -7.26 -1.82
C PHE A 138 -2.16 -8.30 -2.60
N PHE A 139 -0.85 -8.33 -2.41
CA PHE A 139 0.07 -9.25 -3.08
C PHE A 139 -0.54 -10.66 -3.21
N ASP A 140 -0.76 -11.09 -4.45
CA ASP A 140 -1.17 -12.46 -4.74
C ASP A 140 0.07 -13.36 -4.67
N LYS A 141 -0.02 -14.46 -3.91
CA LYS A 141 1.05 -15.46 -3.77
C LYS A 141 1.06 -16.45 -4.93
#